data_AF-A0A433VND0-F1
#
_entry.id   AF-A0A433VND0-F1
#
_cell.length_a   1.000
_cell.length_b   1.000
_cell.length_c   1.000
_cell.angle_alpha   90.00
_cell.angle_beta   90.00
_cell.angle_gamma   90.00
#
_symmetry.space_group_name_H-M   'P 1'
#
loop_
_entity.id
_entity.type
_entity.pdbx_description
1 polymer ?
#
loop_
_entity_poly.entity_id
_entity_poly.type
_entity_poly.pdbx_seq_one_letter_code
_entity_poly.pdbx_strand_id
1 'polypeptide(L)'
;MAIEKQGGFKPVVFLLADYDYTPYATTIETKKELVQKNPDLVQRFVDASIKGWYSYLQNLEPGNKLIKKDNPEMTRRANQIWFTKT
;
A
#
# COMPACT_ATOMS: atom_id res chain seq x y z
N MET A 1 -16.74 8.80 -4.55
CA MET A 1 -16.37 7.73 -5.52
C MET A 1 -16.88 8.16 -6.90
N ALA A 2 -16.17 7.88 -7.99
CA ALA A 2 -16.51 8.39 -9.33
C ALA A 2 -17.93 7.99 -9.79
N ILE A 3 -18.33 6.75 -9.52
CA ILE A 3 -19.64 6.19 -9.90
C ILE A 3 -20.80 6.94 -9.26
N GLU A 4 -20.74 7.22 -7.95
CA GLU A 4 -21.80 7.97 -7.25
C GLU A 4 -21.91 9.41 -7.75
N LYS A 5 -20.78 10.06 -8.06
CA LYS A 5 -20.76 11.43 -8.60
C LYS A 5 -21.33 11.53 -10.02
N GLN A 6 -21.10 10.54 -10.86
CA GLN A 6 -21.53 10.55 -12.26
C GLN A 6 -22.94 9.96 -12.45
N GLY A 7 -23.30 8.96 -11.66
CA GLY A 7 -24.56 8.21 -11.81
C GLY A 7 -25.67 8.61 -10.86
N GLY A 8 -25.39 9.36 -9.77
CA GLY A 8 -26.41 9.82 -8.83
C GLY A 8 -27.02 8.72 -7.94
N PHE A 9 -26.45 7.51 -7.95
CA PHE A 9 -26.86 6.40 -7.08
C PHE A 9 -25.70 5.90 -6.23
N LYS A 10 -26.01 5.30 -5.09
CA LYS A 10 -25.01 4.65 -4.23
C LYS A 10 -24.64 3.28 -4.80
N PRO A 11 -23.38 3.04 -5.21
CA PRO A 11 -22.99 1.74 -5.71
C PRO A 11 -22.91 0.71 -4.58
N VAL A 12 -23.33 -0.52 -4.86
CA VAL A 12 -23.00 -1.68 -4.02
C VAL A 12 -21.55 -2.06 -4.32
N VAL A 13 -20.70 -2.10 -3.28
CA VAL A 13 -19.28 -2.44 -3.41
C VAL A 13 -19.06 -3.82 -2.81
N PHE A 14 -18.57 -4.75 -3.62
CA PHE A 14 -18.16 -6.08 -3.17
C PHE A 14 -16.64 -6.08 -3.00
N LEU A 15 -16.15 -6.28 -1.77
CA LEU A 15 -14.72 -6.47 -1.54
C LEU A 15 -14.39 -7.93 -1.81
N LEU A 16 -13.40 -8.19 -2.66
CA LEU A 16 -12.95 -9.56 -2.93
C LEU A 16 -12.49 -10.29 -1.65
N ALA A 17 -11.99 -9.53 -0.66
CA ALA A 17 -11.60 -10.04 0.65
C ALA A 17 -12.78 -10.65 1.44
N ASP A 18 -14.02 -10.25 1.17
CA ASP A 18 -15.22 -10.79 1.81
C ASP A 18 -15.66 -12.15 1.19
N TYR A 19 -14.95 -12.62 0.16
CA TYR A 19 -15.25 -13.84 -0.61
C TYR A 19 -14.04 -14.79 -0.70
N ASP A 20 -13.23 -14.85 0.35
CA ASP A 20 -12.07 -15.76 0.50
C ASP A 20 -10.98 -15.61 -0.59
N TYR A 21 -11.02 -14.54 -1.38
CA TYR A 21 -9.96 -14.24 -2.33
C TYR A 21 -8.73 -13.73 -1.58
N THR A 22 -7.67 -14.54 -1.57
CA THR A 22 -6.36 -14.14 -1.04
C THR A 22 -5.49 -13.59 -2.17
N PRO A 23 -5.35 -12.26 -2.32
CA PRO A 23 -4.47 -11.71 -3.35
C PRO A 23 -3.00 -12.01 -3.04
N TYR A 24 -2.17 -12.12 -4.08
CA TYR A 24 -0.73 -11.91 -3.91
C TYR A 24 -0.52 -10.49 -3.38
N ALA A 25 -0.17 -10.37 -2.11
CA ALA A 25 -0.04 -9.07 -1.46
C ALA A 25 1.41 -8.56 -1.57
N THR A 26 1.54 -7.31 -2.04
CA THR A 26 2.73 -6.44 -1.94
C THR A 26 4.07 -7.11 -2.23
N THR A 27 4.34 -7.38 -3.51
CA THR A 27 5.64 -7.87 -3.98
C THR A 27 6.64 -6.72 -4.20
N ILE A 28 7.93 -7.01 -4.02
CA ILE A 28 9.04 -6.17 -4.47
C ILE A 28 9.65 -6.86 -5.68
N GLU A 29 9.65 -6.17 -6.82
CA GLU A 29 10.16 -6.72 -8.08
C GLU A 29 11.33 -5.89 -8.59
N THR A 30 12.35 -6.56 -9.14
CA THR A 30 13.50 -5.90 -9.76
C THR A 30 14.07 -6.73 -10.90
N LYS A 31 14.87 -6.11 -11.76
CA LYS A 31 15.53 -6.80 -12.88
C LYS A 31 16.52 -7.82 -12.32
N LYS A 32 16.50 -9.04 -12.88
CA LYS A 32 17.48 -10.09 -12.57
C LYS A 32 18.92 -9.60 -12.72
N GLU A 33 19.19 -8.81 -13.75
CA GLU A 33 20.50 -8.19 -13.99
C GLU A 33 20.96 -7.30 -12.83
N LEU A 34 20.05 -6.54 -12.21
CA LEU A 34 20.41 -5.67 -11.09
C LEU A 34 20.82 -6.48 -9.86
N VAL A 35 20.11 -7.57 -9.59
CA VAL A 35 20.47 -8.51 -8.50
C VAL A 35 21.85 -9.11 -8.74
N GLN A 36 22.17 -9.48 -9.98
CA GLN A 36 23.44 -10.10 -10.33
C GLN A 36 24.61 -9.11 -10.31
N LYS A 37 24.42 -7.90 -10.86
CA LYS A 37 25.47 -6.90 -11.00
C LYS A 37 25.68 -6.06 -9.76
N ASN A 38 24.64 -5.86 -8.95
CA ASN A 38 24.70 -5.03 -7.76
C ASN A 38 23.82 -5.60 -6.61
N PRO A 39 24.17 -6.79 -6.08
CA PRO A 39 23.40 -7.43 -5.03
C PRO A 39 23.36 -6.61 -3.73
N ASP A 40 24.42 -5.86 -3.40
CA ASP A 40 24.47 -5.02 -2.20
C ASP A 40 23.38 -3.94 -2.23
N LEU A 41 23.22 -3.24 -3.35
CA LEU A 41 22.16 -2.24 -3.51
C LEU A 41 20.77 -2.86 -3.29
N VAL A 42 20.53 -4.03 -3.88
CA VAL A 42 19.26 -4.74 -3.73
C VAL A 42 19.02 -5.13 -2.27
N GLN A 43 20.03 -5.68 -1.59
CA GLN A 43 19.92 -6.06 -0.18
C GLN A 43 19.62 -4.85 0.70
N ARG A 44 20.33 -3.73 0.50
CA ARG A 44 20.10 -2.49 1.26
C ARG A 44 18.70 -1.94 1.06
N PHE A 45 18.14 -2.06 -0.14
CA PHE A 45 16.75 -1.67 -0.41
C PHE A 45 15.76 -2.57 0.35
N VAL A 46 15.97 -3.89 0.33
CA VAL A 46 15.13 -4.85 1.06
C VAL A 46 15.19 -4.60 2.56
N ASP A 47 16.39 -4.44 3.13
CA ASP A 47 16.60 -4.18 4.55
C ASP A 47 15.94 -2.86 4.98
N ALA A 48 16.09 -1.80 4.17
CA ALA A 48 15.45 -0.52 4.43
C ALA A 48 13.93 -0.62 4.39
N SER A 49 13.38 -1.38 3.44
CA SER A 49 11.93 -1.60 3.32
C SER A 49 11.38 -2.33 4.55
N ILE A 50 12.06 -3.38 5.00
CA ILE A 50 11.70 -4.13 6.22
C ILE A 50 11.71 -3.21 7.45
N LYS A 51 12.80 -2.44 7.64
CA LYS A 51 12.91 -1.48 8.75
C LYS A 51 11.83 -0.41 8.70
N GLY A 52 11.53 0.10 7.51
CA GLY A 52 10.46 1.07 7.28
C GLY A 52 9.09 0.54 7.72
N TRP A 53 8.77 -0.70 7.36
CA TRP A 53 7.53 -1.36 7.79
C TRP A 53 7.44 -1.54 9.30
N TYR A 54 8.49 -2.06 9.94
CA TYR A 54 8.51 -2.17 11.40
C TYR A 54 8.31 -0.79 12.06
N SER A 55 9.04 0.22 11.60
CA SER A 55 8.91 1.58 12.13
C SER A 55 7.49 2.14 11.95
N TYR A 56 6.87 1.92 10.79
CA TYR A 56 5.53 2.39 10.48
C TYR A 56 4.48 1.72 11.36
N LEU A 57 4.56 0.39 11.54
CA LEU A 57 3.62 -0.35 12.38
C LEU A 57 3.75 0.00 13.88
N GLN A 58 4.94 0.41 14.33
CA GLN A 58 5.13 0.92 15.69
C GLN A 58 4.55 2.32 15.90
N ASN A 59 4.67 3.19 14.90
CA ASN A 59 4.07 4.51 14.91
C ASN A 59 3.66 4.95 13.49
N LEU A 60 2.35 4.95 13.25
CA LEU A 60 1.78 5.22 11.94
C LEU A 60 1.86 6.71 11.56
N GLU A 61 1.92 7.62 12.52
CA GLU A 61 1.74 9.07 12.30
C GLU A 61 2.78 9.69 11.34
N PRO A 62 4.10 9.48 11.51
CA PRO A 62 5.10 10.04 10.61
C PRO A 62 4.92 9.56 9.16
N GLY A 63 4.65 8.27 8.97
CA GLY A 63 4.42 7.70 7.63
C GLY A 63 3.12 8.22 7.01
N ASN A 64 2.03 8.25 7.77
CA ASN A 64 0.74 8.78 7.30
C ASN A 64 0.83 10.25 6.89
N LYS A 65 1.66 11.04 7.57
CA LYS A 65 1.91 12.43 7.20
C LYS A 65 2.60 12.54 5.83
N LEU A 66 3.59 11.69 5.56
CA LEU A 66 4.27 11.65 4.26
C LEU A 66 3.33 11.15 3.16
N ILE A 67 2.60 10.05 3.38
CA ILE A 67 1.66 9.50 2.40
C ILE A 67 0.59 10.54 2.04
N LYS A 68 0.03 11.27 3.01
CA LYS A 68 -0.97 12.33 2.74
C LYS A 68 -0.39 13.52 1.99
N LYS A 69 0.87 13.88 2.27
CA LYS A 69 1.55 14.97 1.56
C LYS A 69 1.71 14.63 0.08
N ASP A 70 2.11 13.40 -0.22
CA ASP A 70 2.40 12.97 -1.59
C ASP A 70 1.16 12.46 -2.34
N ASN A 71 0.09 12.10 -1.61
CA ASN A 71 -1.21 11.71 -2.16
C ASN A 71 -2.35 12.53 -1.53
N PRO A 72 -2.50 13.81 -1.91
CA PRO A 72 -3.50 14.71 -1.32
C PRO A 72 -4.96 14.30 -1.59
N GLU A 73 -5.21 13.52 -2.64
CA GLU A 73 -6.52 13.00 -3.02
C GLU A 73 -6.97 11.81 -2.14
N MET A 74 -6.07 11.29 -1.30
CA MET A 74 -6.31 10.12 -0.47
C MET A 74 -7.31 10.40 0.65
N THR A 75 -8.56 9.99 0.43
CA THR A 75 -9.63 10.15 1.41
C THR A 75 -9.39 9.32 2.68
N ARG A 76 -9.83 9.84 3.85
CA ARG A 76 -9.69 9.18 5.16
C ARG A 76 -10.18 7.72 5.19
N ARG A 77 -11.24 7.42 4.42
CA ARG A 77 -11.82 6.06 4.30
C ARG A 77 -10.89 5.08 3.59
N ALA A 78 -10.14 5.52 2.58
CA ALA A 78 -9.17 4.66 1.90
C ALA A 78 -8.05 4.25 2.87
N ASN A 79 -7.49 5.20 3.64
CA ASN A 79 -6.47 4.89 4.65
C ASN A 79 -6.90 3.82 5.65
N GLN A 80 -8.15 3.86 6.10
CA GLN A 80 -8.64 2.90 7.08
C GLN A 80 -8.72 1.48 6.49
N ILE A 81 -9.09 1.33 5.22
CA ILE A 81 -9.14 0.01 4.56
C ILE A 81 -7.72 -0.56 4.38
N TRP A 82 -6.76 0.25 3.96
CA TRP A 82 -5.40 -0.22 3.67
C TRP A 82 -4.57 -0.57 4.90
N PHE A 83 -4.83 0.06 6.05
CA PHE A 83 -3.94 -0.03 7.22
C PHE A 83 -4.57 -0.59 8.50
N THR A 84 -5.87 -0.95 8.49
CA THR A 84 -6.56 -1.48 9.70
C THR A 84 -7.32 -2.79 9.51
N LYS A 85 -7.30 -3.38 8.30
CA LYS A 85 -8.03 -4.61 7.97
C LYS A 85 -7.13 -5.83 7.66
N THR A 86 -5.83 -5.73 7.99
CA THR A 86 -4.92 -6.89 8.07
C THR A 86 -4.97 -7.52 9.45
#